data_AF-A0A947P8Q8-F1
#
_entry.id   AF-A0A947P8Q8-F1
#
_cell.length_a   1.000
_cell.length_b   1.000
_cell.length_c   1.000
_cell.angle_alpha   90.00
_cell.angle_beta   90.00
_cell.angle_gamma   90.00
#
_symmetry.space_group_name_H-M   'P 1'
#
loop_
_entity.id
_entity.type
_entity.pdbx_description
1 polymer ?
#
loop_
_entity_poly.entity_id
_entity_poly.type
_entity_poly.pdbx_seq_one_letter_code
_entity_poly.pdbx_strand_id
1 'polypeptide(L)'
;MNLQVDFMLDTERRSGSSVSQKFIIRLAAFVMPVIVLGLFLVLIVAYQSSKRDRNVVEQEKIQIDPEYKKVVSLEKEFKSVRDLKTAIQGWSDSRLDAYRLLRGLQRAAPPTIQLTQWVFNEKVEAVGTVFGRTAGIYMKGKVTGERPEADVQRLYQALKSEPPFPDIIAQVEVKRFAASEALDEQDGRVFDIECMLKPRLFVQPAGPASKPK
;
A
#
# COMPACT_ATOMS: atom_id res chain seq x y z
N MET A 1 -51.40 -54.91 60.28
CA MET A 1 -51.34 -55.99 59.28
C MET A 1 -52.13 -55.54 58.09
N ASN A 2 -51.46 -55.29 56.96
CA ASN A 2 -52.08 -54.73 55.76
C ASN A 2 -52.12 -55.85 54.72
N LEU A 3 -53.29 -56.45 54.54
CA LEU A 3 -53.55 -57.52 53.58
C LEU A 3 -53.88 -56.85 52.24
N GLN A 4 -52.89 -56.77 51.35
CA GLN A 4 -53.14 -56.50 49.94
C GLN A 4 -53.63 -57.80 49.29
N VAL A 5 -54.92 -57.83 48.99
CA VAL A 5 -55.56 -58.90 48.23
C VAL A 5 -55.48 -58.49 46.76
N ASP A 6 -54.63 -59.17 46.00
CA ASP A 6 -54.47 -59.00 44.56
C ASP A 6 -55.64 -59.73 43.86
N PHE A 7 -56.46 -58.99 43.11
CA PHE A 7 -57.70 -59.48 42.48
C PHE A 7 -57.51 -59.93 41.03
N MET A 8 -56.30 -60.28 40.61
CA MET A 8 -56.06 -60.89 39.30
C MET A 8 -56.17 -62.42 39.38
N LEU A 9 -57.10 -63.00 38.62
CA LEU A 9 -57.13 -64.45 38.39
C LEU A 9 -55.90 -64.87 37.57
N ASP A 10 -55.26 -65.98 37.95
CA ASP A 10 -54.09 -66.55 37.23
C ASP A 10 -54.36 -66.82 35.73
N THR A 11 -55.62 -66.94 35.33
CA THR A 11 -56.06 -67.12 33.93
C THR A 11 -56.02 -65.83 33.09
N GLU A 12 -56.02 -64.65 33.72
CA GLU A 12 -55.84 -63.36 33.05
C GLU A 12 -54.37 -62.94 32.94
N ARG A 13 -53.49 -63.68 33.62
CA ARG A 13 -52.05 -63.57 33.45
C ARG A 13 -51.67 -64.19 32.10
N ARG A 14 -51.96 -63.47 31.00
CA ARG A 14 -51.32 -63.69 29.71
C ARG A 14 -49.85 -63.34 29.85
N SER A 15 -49.10 -64.30 30.39
CA SER A 15 -47.65 -64.37 30.22
C SER A 15 -47.41 -64.24 28.72
N GLY A 16 -46.85 -63.12 28.30
CA GLY A 16 -46.41 -62.94 26.92
C GLY A 16 -45.52 -64.12 26.59
N SER A 17 -46.05 -65.04 25.77
CA SER A 17 -45.36 -66.24 25.34
C SER A 17 -43.92 -65.89 25.00
N SER A 18 -42.97 -66.53 25.67
CA SER A 18 -41.56 -66.31 25.39
C SER A 18 -41.34 -66.70 23.94
N VAL A 19 -41.09 -65.69 23.10
CA VAL A 19 -40.77 -65.89 21.69
C VAL A 19 -39.60 -66.88 21.65
N SER A 20 -39.83 -68.06 21.05
CA SER A 20 -38.81 -69.12 21.11
C SER A 20 -37.51 -68.58 20.51
N GLN A 21 -36.38 -68.77 21.20
CA GLN A 21 -35.07 -68.29 20.73
C GLN A 21 -34.79 -68.78 19.29
N LYS A 22 -35.28 -69.97 18.93
CA LYS A 22 -35.19 -70.52 17.57
C LYS A 22 -35.96 -69.69 16.52
N PHE A 23 -37.11 -69.11 16.88
CA PHE A 23 -37.86 -68.20 16.01
C PHE A 23 -37.14 -66.88 15.84
N ILE A 24 -36.56 -66.31 16.90
CA ILE A 24 -35.75 -65.08 16.82
C ILE A 24 -34.54 -65.28 15.91
N ILE A 25 -33.83 -66.41 16.05
CA ILE A 25 -32.66 -66.72 15.21
C ILE A 25 -33.06 -66.87 13.74
N ARG A 26 -34.18 -67.56 13.43
CA ARG A 26 -34.68 -67.69 12.05
C ARG A 26 -35.13 -66.34 11.48
N LEU A 27 -35.87 -65.55 12.25
CA LEU A 27 -36.32 -64.23 11.83
C LEU A 27 -35.12 -63.30 11.59
N ALA A 28 -34.15 -63.28 12.50
CA ALA A 28 -32.92 -62.50 12.35
C ALA A 28 -32.12 -62.93 11.12
N ALA A 29 -32.02 -64.24 10.84
CA ALA A 29 -31.31 -64.76 9.67
C ALA A 29 -31.92 -64.33 8.33
N PHE A 30 -33.22 -64.03 8.26
CA PHE A 30 -33.87 -63.50 7.05
C PHE A 30 -33.92 -61.97 7.04
N VAL A 31 -34.20 -61.33 8.17
CA VAL A 31 -34.36 -59.87 8.27
C VAL A 31 -33.02 -59.14 8.13
N MET A 32 -31.93 -59.64 8.74
CA MET A 32 -30.61 -59.03 8.62
C MET A 32 -30.10 -58.91 7.18
N PRO A 33 -30.08 -59.99 6.35
CA PRO A 33 -29.59 -59.86 4.98
C PRO A 33 -30.44 -58.91 4.14
N VAL A 34 -31.76 -58.84 4.36
CA VAL A 34 -32.64 -57.89 3.66
C VAL A 34 -32.30 -56.44 4.05
N ILE A 35 -32.07 -56.17 5.33
CA ILE A 35 -31.65 -54.84 5.80
C ILE A 35 -30.28 -54.46 5.22
N VAL A 36 -29.32 -55.38 5.26
CA VAL A 36 -27.96 -55.16 4.71
C VAL A 36 -28.04 -54.87 3.22
N LEU A 37 -28.86 -55.61 2.47
CA LEU A 37 -29.03 -55.43 1.03
C LEU A 37 -29.72 -54.11 0.70
N GLY A 38 -30.70 -53.68 1.51
CA GLY A 38 -31.32 -52.36 1.42
C GLY A 38 -30.33 -51.22 1.67
N LEU A 39 -29.51 -51.33 2.73
CA LEU A 39 -28.44 -50.35 3.01
C LEU A 39 -27.41 -50.28 1.89
N PHE A 40 -27.04 -51.42 1.30
CA PHE A 40 -26.11 -51.49 0.18
C PHE A 40 -26.65 -50.76 -1.06
N LEU A 41 -27.95 -50.93 -1.35
CA LEU A 41 -28.64 -50.22 -2.42
C LEU A 41 -28.64 -48.70 -2.21
N VAL A 42 -28.93 -48.24 -0.99
CA VAL A 42 -28.86 -46.81 -0.63
C VAL A 42 -27.45 -46.25 -0.82
N LEU A 43 -26.43 -46.99 -0.39
CA LEU A 43 -25.02 -46.61 -0.59
C LEU A 43 -24.65 -46.47 -2.07
N ILE A 44 -25.09 -47.40 -2.92
CA ILE A 44 -24.86 -47.33 -4.37
C ILE A 44 -25.53 -46.08 -4.97
N VAL A 45 -26.78 -45.82 -4.61
CA VAL A 45 -27.51 -44.64 -5.10
C VAL A 45 -26.84 -43.34 -4.65
N ALA A 46 -26.48 -43.24 -3.37
CA ALA A 46 -25.77 -42.08 -2.82
C ALA A 46 -24.38 -41.87 -3.45
N TYR A 47 -23.67 -42.96 -3.76
CA TYR A 47 -22.40 -42.90 -4.47
C TYR A 47 -22.58 -42.41 -5.91
N GLN A 48 -23.59 -42.89 -6.62
CA GLN A 48 -23.87 -42.46 -7.99
C GLN A 48 -24.35 -41.00 -8.06
N SER A 49 -25.19 -40.55 -7.13
CA SER A 49 -25.59 -39.15 -7.07
C SER A 49 -24.39 -38.24 -6.79
N SER A 50 -23.56 -38.58 -5.80
CA SER A 50 -22.34 -37.81 -5.48
C SER A 50 -21.37 -37.74 -6.67
N LYS A 51 -21.28 -38.81 -7.47
CA LYS A 51 -20.44 -38.83 -8.68
C LYS A 51 -21.00 -37.91 -9.77
N ARG A 52 -22.33 -37.86 -9.95
CA ARG A 52 -22.97 -36.95 -10.90
C ARG A 52 -22.81 -35.49 -10.49
N ASP A 53 -23.05 -35.18 -9.22
CA ASP A 53 -22.91 -33.83 -8.69
C ASP A 53 -21.48 -33.32 -8.83
N ARG A 54 -20.48 -34.16 -8.55
CA ARG A 54 -19.06 -33.84 -8.81
C ARG A 54 -18.78 -33.55 -10.28
N ASN A 55 -19.31 -34.35 -11.20
CA ASN A 55 -19.09 -34.14 -12.63
C ASN A 55 -19.73 -32.83 -13.13
N VAL A 56 -20.91 -32.46 -12.61
CA VAL A 56 -21.56 -31.18 -12.96
C VAL A 56 -20.73 -30.01 -12.46
N VAL A 57 -20.29 -30.05 -11.20
CA VAL A 57 -19.44 -29.01 -10.61
C VAL A 57 -18.08 -28.92 -11.31
N GLU A 58 -17.48 -30.05 -11.71
CA GLU A 58 -16.24 -30.05 -12.49
C GLU A 58 -16.44 -29.43 -13.88
N GLN A 59 -17.57 -29.70 -14.55
CA GLN A 59 -17.90 -29.09 -15.85
C GLN A 59 -18.15 -27.59 -15.74
N GLU A 60 -18.87 -27.14 -14.72
CA GLU A 60 -19.08 -25.72 -14.42
C GLU A 60 -17.75 -25.03 -14.13
N LYS A 61 -16.87 -25.68 -13.35
CA LYS A 61 -15.54 -25.17 -13.06
C LYS A 61 -14.67 -25.03 -14.31
N ILE A 62 -14.71 -25.99 -15.24
CA ILE A 62 -13.96 -25.91 -16.51
C ILE A 62 -14.41 -24.69 -17.35
N GLN A 63 -15.68 -24.30 -17.27
CA GLN A 63 -16.20 -23.13 -17.99
C GLN A 63 -15.90 -21.81 -17.27
N ILE A 64 -15.96 -21.79 -15.94
CA ILE A 64 -15.72 -20.58 -15.13
C ILE A 64 -14.22 -20.30 -14.95
N ASP A 65 -13.37 -21.31 -14.81
CA ASP A 65 -11.92 -21.17 -14.63
C ASP A 65 -11.23 -20.28 -15.69
N PRO A 66 -11.50 -20.39 -17.01
CA PRO A 66 -10.88 -19.51 -18.00
C PRO A 66 -11.37 -18.07 -17.88
N GLU A 67 -12.64 -17.83 -17.57
CA GLU A 67 -13.17 -16.49 -17.35
C GLU A 67 -12.61 -15.86 -16.08
N TYR A 68 -12.58 -16.62 -14.98
CA TYR A 68 -11.95 -16.20 -13.73
C TYR A 68 -10.47 -15.89 -13.92
N LYS A 69 -9.72 -16.73 -14.66
CA LYS A 69 -8.31 -16.46 -14.99
C LYS A 69 -8.14 -15.19 -15.80
N LYS A 70 -9.04 -14.91 -16.75
CA LYS A 70 -9.05 -13.65 -17.53
C LYS A 70 -9.35 -12.44 -16.64
N VAL A 71 -10.31 -12.54 -15.73
CA VAL A 71 -10.62 -11.46 -14.78
C VAL A 71 -9.42 -11.19 -13.89
N VAL A 72 -8.82 -12.23 -13.31
CA VAL A 72 -7.62 -12.10 -12.48
C VAL A 72 -6.43 -11.53 -13.26
N SER A 73 -6.25 -11.91 -14.53
CA SER A 73 -5.18 -11.31 -15.37
C SER A 73 -5.47 -9.84 -15.67
N LEU A 74 -6.71 -9.49 -16.01
CA LEU A 74 -7.11 -8.11 -16.23
C LEU A 74 -6.99 -7.25 -14.98
N GLU A 75 -7.32 -7.77 -13.80
CA GLU A 75 -7.11 -7.08 -12.53
C GLU A 75 -5.62 -6.81 -12.26
N LYS A 76 -4.76 -7.79 -12.56
CA LYS A 76 -3.30 -7.64 -12.45
C LYS A 76 -2.76 -6.59 -13.43
N GLU A 77 -3.23 -6.62 -14.69
CA GLU A 77 -2.86 -5.63 -15.70
C GLU A 77 -3.35 -4.22 -15.33
N PHE A 78 -4.59 -4.10 -14.85
CA PHE A 78 -5.12 -2.82 -14.42
C PHE A 78 -4.35 -2.27 -13.22
N LYS A 79 -3.99 -3.12 -12.26
CA LYS A 79 -3.13 -2.75 -11.14
C LYS A 79 -1.76 -2.30 -11.63
N SER A 80 -1.12 -3.03 -12.54
CA SER A 80 0.21 -2.65 -13.04
C SER A 80 0.19 -1.33 -13.81
N VAL A 81 -0.84 -1.08 -14.63
CA VAL A 81 -1.02 0.19 -15.33
C VAL A 81 -1.25 1.34 -14.35
N ARG A 82 -2.04 1.12 -13.29
CA ARG A 82 -2.26 2.11 -12.24
C ARG A 82 -0.97 2.43 -11.48
N ASP A 83 -0.19 1.42 -11.14
CA ASP A 83 1.09 1.57 -10.45
C ASP A 83 2.08 2.35 -11.33
N LEU A 84 2.13 2.04 -12.64
CA LEU A 84 2.94 2.76 -13.62
C LEU A 84 2.49 4.23 -13.77
N LYS A 85 1.18 4.49 -13.84
CA LYS A 85 0.64 5.86 -13.87
C LYS A 85 1.06 6.63 -12.60
N THR A 86 0.93 6.01 -11.44
CA THR A 86 1.29 6.60 -10.14
C THR A 86 2.78 6.92 -10.10
N ALA A 87 3.63 6.01 -10.59
CA ALA A 87 5.05 6.25 -10.72
C ALA A 87 5.34 7.45 -11.64
N ILE A 88 4.76 7.50 -12.84
CA ILE A 88 4.95 8.62 -13.79
C ILE A 88 4.52 9.95 -13.18
N GLN A 89 3.37 9.98 -12.51
CA GLN A 89 2.88 11.18 -11.82
C GLN A 89 3.86 11.61 -10.72
N GLY A 90 4.32 10.67 -9.90
CA GLY A 90 5.33 10.93 -8.89
C GLY A 90 6.66 11.46 -9.46
N TRP A 91 7.11 10.91 -10.59
CA TRP A 91 8.27 11.43 -11.32
C TRP A 91 8.05 12.85 -11.81
N SER A 92 6.86 13.17 -12.33
CA SER A 92 6.49 14.52 -12.76
C SER A 92 6.46 15.50 -11.58
N ASP A 93 5.78 15.14 -10.51
CA ASP A 93 5.58 15.99 -9.32
C ASP A 93 6.90 16.23 -8.56
N SER A 94 7.82 15.27 -8.64
CA SER A 94 9.14 15.40 -8.04
C SER A 94 10.05 16.41 -8.75
N ARG A 95 9.71 16.84 -9.97
CA ARG A 95 10.51 17.82 -10.71
C ARG A 95 10.48 19.17 -10.03
N LEU A 96 11.63 19.83 -10.00
CA LEU A 96 11.75 21.18 -9.49
C LEU A 96 11.24 22.21 -10.50
N ASP A 97 10.41 23.15 -10.05
CA ASP A 97 10.04 24.32 -10.85
C ASP A 97 11.18 25.34 -10.84
N ALA A 98 12.17 25.09 -11.71
CA ALA A 98 13.35 25.93 -11.86
C ALA A 98 12.99 27.36 -12.29
N TYR A 99 11.93 27.52 -13.09
CA TYR A 99 11.46 28.83 -13.53
C TYR A 99 11.01 29.69 -12.34
N ARG A 100 10.15 29.13 -11.48
CA ARG A 100 9.67 29.83 -10.30
C ARG A 100 10.82 30.21 -9.35
N LEU A 101 11.81 29.33 -9.19
CA LEU A 101 13.01 29.61 -8.40
C LEU A 101 13.86 30.75 -8.97
N LEU A 102 14.22 30.67 -10.25
CA LEU A 102 15.06 31.69 -10.90
C LEU A 102 14.37 33.05 -10.91
N ARG A 103 13.05 33.08 -11.13
CA ARG A 103 12.26 34.32 -11.07
C ARG A 103 12.15 34.86 -9.65
N GLY A 104 12.03 34.00 -8.64
CA GLY A 104 12.11 34.39 -7.24
C GLY A 104 13.48 35.00 -6.91
N LEU A 105 14.55 34.40 -7.42
CA LEU A 105 15.92 34.85 -7.17
C LEU A 105 16.18 36.21 -7.79
N GLN A 106 15.72 36.43 -9.02
CA GLN A 106 15.80 37.73 -9.68
C GLN A 106 15.09 38.85 -8.91
N ARG A 107 14.06 38.53 -8.12
CA ARG A 107 13.34 39.49 -7.28
C ARG A 107 14.01 39.71 -5.92
N ALA A 108 14.55 38.65 -5.35
CA ALA A 108 15.21 38.66 -4.04
C ALA A 108 16.63 39.25 -4.08
N ALA A 109 17.32 39.11 -5.21
CA ALA A 109 18.68 39.62 -5.38
C ALA A 109 18.70 41.16 -5.44
N PRO A 110 19.42 41.83 -4.52
CA PRO A 110 19.69 43.26 -4.62
C PRO A 110 20.44 43.61 -5.90
N PRO A 111 20.28 44.83 -6.45
CA PRO A 111 20.99 45.26 -7.67
C PRO A 111 22.51 45.36 -7.48
N THR A 112 22.99 45.40 -6.24
CA THR A 112 24.41 45.40 -5.85
C THR A 112 25.06 44.01 -5.92
N ILE A 113 24.26 42.94 -6.08
CA ILE A 113 24.71 41.57 -6.16
C ILE A 113 24.73 41.11 -7.63
N GLN A 114 25.88 40.60 -8.07
CA GLN A 114 26.03 39.92 -9.34
C GLN A 114 26.33 38.44 -9.10
N LEU A 115 25.41 37.57 -9.49
CA LEU A 115 25.64 36.13 -9.47
C LEU A 115 26.60 35.74 -10.60
N THR A 116 27.66 35.01 -10.26
CA THR A 116 28.68 34.54 -11.22
C THR A 116 28.54 33.05 -11.51
N GLN A 117 28.04 32.27 -10.54
CA GLN A 117 27.85 30.84 -10.70
C GLN A 117 26.56 30.38 -10.02
N TRP A 118 25.84 29.51 -10.72
CA TRP A 118 24.71 28.78 -10.19
C TRP A 118 24.89 27.31 -10.53
N VAL A 119 25.05 26.46 -9.51
CA VAL A 119 25.17 25.01 -9.68
C VAL A 119 23.99 24.36 -9.02
N PHE A 120 23.26 23.55 -9.78
CA PHE A 120 22.18 22.72 -9.29
C PHE A 120 22.62 21.27 -9.31
N ASN A 121 22.77 20.68 -8.13
CA ASN A 121 23.17 19.29 -7.96
C ASN A 121 21.98 18.49 -7.47
N GLU A 122 21.43 17.65 -8.35
CA GLU A 122 20.31 16.77 -8.03
C GLU A 122 20.80 15.33 -7.88
N LYS A 123 20.29 14.64 -6.87
CA LYS A 123 20.56 13.23 -6.63
C LYS A 123 19.26 12.51 -6.31
N VAL A 124 19.22 11.23 -6.68
CA VAL A 124 18.13 10.33 -6.30
C VAL A 124 18.65 9.47 -5.18
N GLU A 125 18.06 9.62 -4.00
CA GLU A 125 18.50 8.95 -2.79
C GLU A 125 17.30 8.37 -2.02
N ALA A 126 17.56 7.36 -1.19
CA ALA A 126 16.54 6.80 -0.31
C ALA A 126 16.31 7.75 0.87
N VAL A 127 15.09 8.27 0.99
CA VAL A 127 14.64 9.11 2.09
C VAL A 127 13.77 8.23 3.00
N GLY A 128 14.43 7.51 3.92
CA GLY A 128 13.77 6.49 4.74
C GLY A 128 13.41 5.26 3.90
N THR A 129 12.12 4.95 3.80
CA THR A 129 11.62 3.77 3.06
C THR A 129 11.24 4.07 1.61
N VAL A 130 11.32 5.33 1.18
CA VAL A 130 10.87 5.78 -0.15
C VAL A 130 12.01 6.48 -0.88
N PHE A 131 12.11 6.30 -2.19
CA PHE A 131 13.05 7.04 -3.03
C PHE A 131 12.53 8.46 -3.31
N GLY A 132 13.43 9.43 -3.25
CA GLY A 132 13.13 10.81 -3.58
C GLY A 132 14.30 11.52 -4.25
N ARG A 133 14.02 12.71 -4.77
CA ARG A 133 15.02 13.66 -5.23
C ARG A 133 15.46 14.54 -4.08
N THR A 134 16.73 14.48 -3.76
CA THR A 134 17.42 15.48 -2.92
C THR A 134 18.20 16.39 -3.87
N ALA A 135 18.22 17.69 -3.57
CA ALA A 135 18.94 18.62 -4.40
C ALA A 135 19.61 19.70 -3.56
N GLY A 136 20.77 20.14 -4.02
CA GLY A 136 21.49 21.29 -3.50
C GLY A 136 21.65 22.34 -4.58
N ILE A 137 21.51 23.61 -4.20
CA ILE A 137 21.89 24.75 -5.03
C ILE A 137 23.13 25.36 -4.39
N TYR A 138 24.19 25.52 -5.17
CA TYR A 138 25.35 26.31 -4.81
C TYR A 138 25.37 27.58 -5.66
N MET A 139 25.43 28.72 -5.00
CA MET A 139 25.48 30.04 -5.60
C MET A 139 26.80 30.70 -5.25
N LYS A 140 27.45 31.26 -6.28
CA LYS A 140 28.58 32.16 -6.10
C LYS A 140 28.25 33.49 -6.75
N GLY A 141 28.67 34.57 -6.10
CA GLY A 141 28.48 35.90 -6.64
C GLY A 141 29.48 36.89 -6.10
N LYS A 142 29.41 38.08 -6.69
CA LYS A 142 30.11 39.27 -6.27
C LYS A 142 29.09 40.26 -5.71
N VAL A 143 29.52 41.05 -4.75
CA VAL A 143 28.75 42.16 -4.21
C VAL A 143 29.64 43.40 -4.19
N THR A 144 29.08 44.51 -4.64
CA THR A 144 29.76 45.82 -4.71
C THR A 144 28.87 46.87 -4.08
N GLY A 145 29.45 47.79 -3.31
CA GLY A 145 28.73 48.92 -2.71
C GLY A 145 29.15 49.20 -1.28
N GLU A 146 28.48 50.15 -0.63
CA GLU A 146 28.84 50.63 0.71
C GLU A 146 28.60 49.60 1.83
N ARG A 147 27.66 48.66 1.65
CA ARG A 147 27.23 47.69 2.68
C ARG A 147 27.11 46.26 2.14
N PRO A 148 28.20 45.65 1.66
CA PRO A 148 28.17 44.36 0.97
C PRO A 148 27.65 43.21 1.85
N GLU A 149 27.98 43.23 3.15
CA GLU A 149 27.53 42.20 4.10
C GLU A 149 26.02 42.28 4.36
N ALA A 150 25.47 43.49 4.47
CA ALA A 150 24.03 43.69 4.67
C ALA A 150 23.22 43.22 3.46
N ASP A 151 23.73 43.44 2.25
CA ASP A 151 23.07 43.00 1.01
C ASP A 151 23.08 41.48 0.86
N VAL A 152 24.21 40.81 1.17
CA VAL A 152 24.29 39.35 1.20
C VAL A 152 23.37 38.78 2.28
N GLN A 153 23.33 39.41 3.46
CA GLN A 153 22.44 39.01 4.54
C GLN A 153 20.96 39.19 4.15
N ARG A 154 20.63 40.24 3.40
CA ARG A 154 19.28 40.45 2.86
C ARG A 154 18.88 39.35 1.88
N LEU A 155 19.77 38.99 0.95
CA LEU A 155 19.55 37.87 0.04
C LEU A 155 19.35 36.56 0.82
N TYR A 156 20.19 36.31 1.82
CA TYR A 156 20.07 35.14 2.70
C TYR A 156 18.72 35.09 3.43
N GLN A 157 18.24 36.23 3.96
CA GLN A 157 16.93 36.30 4.60
C GLN A 157 15.80 36.08 3.60
N ALA A 158 15.88 36.67 2.40
CA ALA A 158 14.90 36.47 1.35
C ALA A 158 14.79 34.99 0.93
N LEU A 159 15.92 34.28 0.81
CA LEU A 159 15.94 32.84 0.55
C LEU A 159 15.32 32.00 1.69
N LYS A 160 15.20 32.54 2.90
CA LYS A 160 14.58 31.86 4.05
C LYS A 160 13.10 32.17 4.23
N SER A 161 12.66 33.39 3.91
CA SER A 161 11.34 33.89 4.28
C SER A 161 10.45 34.28 3.10
N GLU A 162 11.00 34.60 1.94
CA GLU A 162 10.22 35.12 0.81
C GLU A 162 9.78 34.01 -0.16
N PRO A 163 8.51 33.98 -0.60
CA PRO A 163 8.07 33.03 -1.61
C PRO A 163 8.87 33.17 -2.92
N PRO A 164 9.30 32.06 -3.55
CA PRO A 164 8.86 30.68 -3.35
C PRO A 164 9.79 29.83 -2.45
N PHE A 165 10.80 30.43 -1.83
CA PHE A 165 11.90 29.68 -1.24
C PHE A 165 11.54 28.85 0.01
N PRO A 166 10.73 29.33 0.97
CA PRO A 166 10.35 28.55 2.14
C PRO A 166 9.65 27.22 1.80
N ASP A 167 8.95 27.15 0.67
CA ASP A 167 8.25 25.95 0.22
C ASP A 167 9.22 24.90 -0.36
N ILE A 168 10.38 25.34 -0.83
CA ILE A 168 11.29 24.53 -1.66
C ILE A 168 12.60 24.24 -0.91
N ILE A 169 13.13 25.21 -0.18
CA ILE A 169 14.41 25.17 0.50
C ILE A 169 14.19 24.72 1.95
N ALA A 170 14.98 23.74 2.39
CA ALA A 170 15.01 23.26 3.77
C ALA A 170 16.04 24.04 4.60
N GLN A 171 17.20 24.32 4.02
CA GLN A 171 18.31 24.97 4.71
C GLN A 171 19.05 25.91 3.77
N VAL A 172 19.52 27.04 4.30
CA VAL A 172 20.38 28.01 3.61
C VAL A 172 21.57 28.27 4.52
N GLU A 173 22.78 28.27 3.96
CA GLU A 173 24.05 28.51 4.66
C GLU A 173 24.95 29.40 3.80
N VAL A 174 25.58 30.41 4.41
CA VAL A 174 26.61 31.23 3.76
C VAL A 174 27.96 30.56 4.05
N LYS A 175 28.58 29.95 3.03
CA LYS A 175 29.83 29.20 3.17
C LYS A 175 31.06 30.10 3.19
N ARG A 176 31.06 31.16 2.38
CA ARG A 176 32.19 32.08 2.23
C ARG A 176 31.67 33.50 2.05
N PHE A 177 32.35 34.44 2.69
CA PHE A 177 32.25 35.87 2.41
C PHE A 177 33.64 36.49 2.57
N ALA A 178 34.26 36.91 1.47
CA ALA A 178 35.65 37.35 1.46
C ALA A 178 35.87 38.53 0.49
N ALA A 179 37.00 39.22 0.62
CA ALA A 179 37.42 40.21 -0.37
C ALA A 179 37.65 39.56 -1.74
N SER A 180 37.35 40.29 -2.82
CA SER A 180 37.68 39.87 -4.18
C SER A 180 39.19 39.85 -4.36
N GLU A 181 39.72 38.78 -4.96
CA GLU A 181 41.15 38.66 -5.29
C GLU A 181 41.52 39.44 -6.57
N ALA A 182 40.53 40.05 -7.24
CA ALA A 182 40.73 40.84 -8.45
C ALA A 182 41.29 42.23 -8.12
N LEU A 183 42.43 42.58 -8.73
CA LEU A 183 43.16 43.84 -8.54
C LEU A 183 42.34 45.10 -8.88
N ASP A 184 41.29 44.97 -9.71
CA ASP A 184 40.47 46.09 -10.21
C ASP A 184 39.22 46.40 -9.34
N GLU A 185 38.94 45.61 -8.30
CA GLU A 185 37.72 45.72 -7.49
C GLU A 185 38.06 46.11 -6.04
N GLN A 186 38.51 47.36 -5.82
CA GLN A 186 38.97 47.84 -4.49
C GLN A 186 37.91 47.74 -3.37
N ASP A 187 36.62 47.54 -3.68
CA ASP A 187 35.55 47.30 -2.70
C ASP A 187 34.67 46.08 -3.03
N GLY A 188 35.11 45.22 -3.95
CA GLY A 188 34.38 44.02 -4.33
C GLY A 188 34.53 42.92 -3.29
N ARG A 189 33.42 42.29 -2.89
CA ARG A 189 33.44 41.06 -2.09
C ARG A 189 32.82 39.91 -2.85
N VAL A 190 33.31 38.70 -2.57
CA VAL A 190 32.80 37.45 -3.13
C VAL A 190 32.06 36.70 -2.03
N PHE A 191 30.92 36.11 -2.39
CA PHE A 191 30.14 35.28 -1.48
C PHE A 191 29.81 33.93 -2.13
N ASP A 192 29.69 32.93 -1.27
CA ASP A 192 29.23 31.59 -1.60
C ASP A 192 28.06 31.22 -0.69
N ILE A 193 26.91 30.86 -1.26
CA ILE A 193 25.71 30.42 -0.54
C ILE A 193 25.35 29.01 -1.00
N GLU A 194 25.15 28.12 -0.04
CA GLU A 194 24.64 26.78 -0.28
C GLU A 194 23.21 26.66 0.26
N CYS A 195 22.32 26.13 -0.58
CA CYS A 195 20.93 25.87 -0.22
C CYS A 195 20.64 24.38 -0.40
N MET A 196 20.09 23.75 0.64
CA MET A 196 19.59 22.38 0.55
C MET A 196 18.08 22.41 0.35
N LEU A 197 17.59 21.72 -0.67
CA LEU A 197 16.16 21.64 -0.97
C LEU A 197 15.48 20.58 -0.11
N LYS A 198 14.19 20.80 0.16
CA LYS A 198 13.32 19.79 0.74
C LYS A 198 13.26 18.56 -0.17
N PRO A 199 13.42 17.34 0.36
CA PRO A 199 13.33 16.14 -0.45
C PRO A 199 11.96 16.02 -1.13
N ARG A 200 11.95 15.67 -2.42
CA ARG A 200 10.72 15.42 -3.18
C ARG A 200 10.57 13.94 -3.47
N LEU A 201 9.60 13.31 -2.81
CA LEU A 201 9.38 11.86 -2.90
C LEU A 201 8.73 11.47 -4.23
N PHE A 202 9.12 10.32 -4.79
CA PHE A 202 8.50 9.77 -6.01
C PHE A 202 7.19 9.07 -5.77
N VAL A 203 6.92 8.67 -4.55
CA VAL A 203 5.65 8.05 -4.17
C VAL A 203 5.22 8.79 -2.91
N GLN A 204 4.12 9.53 -2.99
CA GLN A 204 3.51 10.02 -1.77
C GLN A 204 3.05 8.77 -1.00
N PRO A 205 3.41 8.61 0.29
CA PRO A 205 2.87 7.54 1.08
C PRO A 205 1.34 7.63 0.99
N ALA A 206 0.67 6.51 0.73
CA ALA A 206 -0.78 6.47 0.65
C ALA A 206 -1.34 7.16 1.90
N GLY A 207 -1.82 8.40 1.74
CA GLY A 207 -2.47 9.11 2.83
C GLY A 207 -3.63 8.26 3.34
N PRO A 208 -3.96 8.34 4.64
CA PRO A 208 -5.05 7.56 5.20
C PRO A 208 -6.29 7.78 4.33
N ALA A 209 -6.77 6.71 3.71
CA ALA A 209 -7.92 6.74 2.83
C ALA A 209 -9.04 7.49 3.57
N SER A 210 -9.31 8.71 3.14
CA SER A 210 -10.43 9.49 3.65
C SER A 210 -11.67 8.64 3.44
N LYS A 211 -12.30 8.23 4.54
CA LYS A 211 -13.54 7.45 4.50
C LYS A 211 -14.56 8.25 3.68
N PRO A 212 -15.24 7.62 2.69
CA PRO A 212 -16.33 8.29 2.02
C PRO A 212 -17.38 8.67 3.07
N LYS A 213 -17.80 9.94 3.05
CA LYS A 213 -18.94 10.45 3.81
C LYS A 213 -20.24 9.90 3.26
#